data_AF-A0A1C5TEU0-F1
#
_entry.id   AF-A0A1C5TEU0-F1
#
_cell.length_a   1.000
_cell.length_b   1.000
_cell.length_c   1.000
_cell.angle_alpha   90.00
_cell.angle_beta   90.00
_cell.angle_gamma   90.00
#
_symmetry.space_group_name_H-M   'P 1'
#
loop_
_entity.id
_entity.type
_entity.pdbx_description
1 polymer ?
#
loop_
_entity_poly.entity_id
_entity_poly.type
_entity_poly.pdbx_seq_one_letter_code
_entity_poly.pdbx_strand_id
1 'polypeptide(L)'
;MSKRVDFEQDEMMLMAIYAEKSREATIQTMQEAIEVLQDDPDVITAEQLIETIRSTIEKLLQIEDEYFYSLDLTSYLYEEDEADAY
;
A
#
# COMPACT_ATOMS: atom_id res chain seq x y z
N MET A 1 22.98 -4.48 12.38
CA MET A 1 21.59 -4.82 12.75
C MET A 1 20.73 -4.28 11.62
N SER A 2 20.28 -5.12 10.69
CA SER A 2 19.28 -4.70 9.71
C SER A 2 18.00 -4.40 10.48
N LYS A 3 17.50 -3.17 10.40
CA LYS A 3 16.21 -2.81 11.00
C LYS A 3 15.15 -3.65 10.31
N ARG A 4 14.33 -4.35 11.09
CA ARG A 4 13.11 -4.97 10.59
C ARG A 4 12.20 -3.83 10.11
N VAL A 5 11.70 -3.95 8.89
CA VAL A 5 10.73 -3.01 8.33
C VAL A 5 9.35 -3.55 8.67
N ASP A 6 8.64 -2.83 9.52
CA ASP A 6 7.26 -3.15 9.92
C ASP A 6 6.31 -2.13 9.27
N PHE A 7 5.23 -2.65 8.69
CA PHE A 7 4.19 -1.86 8.04
C PHE A 7 3.00 -1.67 8.98
N GLU A 8 2.42 -0.48 8.94
CA GLU A 8 1.18 -0.14 9.64
C GLU A 8 -0.04 -0.71 8.89
N GLN A 9 -1.21 -0.72 9.55
CA GLN A 9 -2.42 -1.35 8.98
C GLN A 9 -2.90 -0.66 7.69
N ASP A 10 -2.83 0.67 7.67
CA ASP A 10 -3.15 1.51 6.51
C ASP A 10 -2.15 1.33 5.36
N GLU A 11 -0.86 1.22 5.66
CA GLU A 11 0.18 0.90 4.66
C GLU A 11 -0.02 -0.50 4.06
N MET A 12 -0.36 -1.49 4.88
CA MET A 12 -0.67 -2.85 4.40
C MET A 12 -1.93 -2.86 3.52
N MET A 13 -2.96 -2.10 3.89
CA MET A 13 -4.18 -1.94 3.09
C MET A 13 -3.90 -1.25 1.75
N LEU A 14 -3.16 -0.14 1.75
CA LEU A 14 -2.79 0.54 0.50
C LEU A 14 -1.90 -0.34 -0.38
N MET A 15 -0.94 -1.03 0.23
CA MET A 15 -0.11 -1.98 -0.50
C MET A 15 -0.94 -3.09 -1.13
N ALA A 16 -1.96 -3.60 -0.44
CA ALA A 16 -2.87 -4.60 -0.97
C ALA A 16 -3.69 -4.06 -2.16
N ILE A 17 -4.20 -2.83 -2.05
CA ILE A 17 -4.97 -2.16 -3.13
C ILE A 17 -4.12 -1.98 -4.38
N TYR A 18 -2.85 -1.59 -4.24
CA TYR A 18 -1.94 -1.31 -5.35
C TYR A 18 -1.00 -2.48 -5.70
N ALA A 19 -1.20 -3.65 -5.10
CA ALA A 19 -0.30 -4.79 -5.25
C ALA A 19 -0.21 -5.24 -6.71
N GLU A 20 1.02 -5.33 -7.21
CA GLU A 20 1.33 -5.82 -8.54
C GLU A 20 2.15 -7.11 -8.49
N LYS A 21 2.49 -7.65 -9.67
CA LYS A 21 3.31 -8.87 -9.82
C LYS A 21 4.68 -8.84 -9.14
N SER A 22 5.19 -7.67 -8.77
CA SER A 22 6.47 -7.50 -8.06
C SER A 22 6.48 -6.26 -7.16
N ARG A 23 7.44 -6.21 -6.24
CA ARG A 23 7.68 -5.05 -5.37
C ARG A 23 7.91 -3.77 -6.16
N GLU A 24 8.74 -3.83 -7.20
CA GLU A 24 9.05 -2.67 -8.04
C GLU A 24 7.83 -2.19 -8.84
N ALA A 25 7.02 -3.12 -9.37
CA ALA A 25 5.78 -2.76 -10.06
C ALA A 25 4.78 -2.11 -9.09
N THR A 26 4.68 -2.63 -7.86
CA THR A 26 3.82 -2.08 -6.81
C THR A 26 4.25 -0.66 -6.45
N ILE A 27 5.57 -0.42 -6.28
CA ILE A 27 6.12 0.92 -6.04
C ILE A 27 5.76 1.87 -7.19
N GLN A 28 5.90 1.43 -8.44
CA GLN A 28 5.57 2.26 -9.60
C GLN A 28 4.08 2.65 -9.60
N THR A 29 3.17 1.69 -9.41
CA THR A 29 1.73 1.95 -9.32
C THR A 29 1.40 2.93 -8.19
N MET A 30 2.04 2.80 -7.03
CA MET A 30 1.87 3.72 -5.90
C MET A 30 2.41 5.14 -6.20
N GLN A 31 3.48 5.26 -6.99
CA GLN A 31 3.98 6.56 -7.44
C GLN A 31 3.00 7.24 -8.41
N GLU A 32 2.44 6.48 -9.36
CA GLU A 32 1.41 6.96 -10.28
C GLU A 32 0.15 7.41 -9.52
N ALA A 33 -0.24 6.70 -8.46
CA ALA A 33 -1.33 7.11 -7.58
C ALA A 33 -1.08 8.46 -6.89
N ILE A 34 0.16 8.75 -6.47
CA ILE A 34 0.51 10.08 -5.93
C ILE A 34 0.30 11.17 -6.98
N GLU A 35 0.73 10.95 -8.22
CA GLU A 35 0.58 11.95 -9.29
C GLU A 35 -0.89 12.29 -9.54
N VAL A 36 -1.77 11.28 -9.56
CA VAL A 36 -3.22 11.47 -9.70
C VAL A 36 -3.80 12.24 -8.51
N LEU A 37 -3.43 11.89 -7.28
CA LEU A 37 -3.92 12.54 -6.06
C LEU A 37 -3.42 13.99 -5.93
N GLN A 38 -2.26 14.32 -6.49
CA GLN A 38 -1.73 15.68 -6.49
C GLN A 38 -2.39 16.59 -7.52
N ASP A 39 -2.94 16.02 -8.60
CA ASP A 39 -3.64 16.77 -9.66
C ASP A 39 -5.10 17.08 -9.30
N ASP A 40 -5.63 16.49 -8.22
CA ASP A 40 -6.99 16.74 -7.73
C ASP A 40 -7.00 17.65 -6.48
N PRO A 41 -7.17 18.97 -6.63
CA PRO A 41 -7.13 19.94 -5.54
C PRO A 41 -8.37 19.89 -4.62
N ASP A 42 -9.41 19.13 -4.98
CA ASP A 42 -10.66 19.07 -4.20
C ASP A 42 -10.64 17.99 -3.11
N VAL A 43 -9.61 17.14 -3.09
CA VAL A 43 -9.48 16.07 -2.11
C VAL A 43 -8.73 16.58 -0.87
N ILE A 44 -9.44 17.20 0.07
CA ILE A 44 -8.91 17.63 1.38
C ILE A 44 -8.27 16.46 2.15
N THR A 45 -8.61 15.22 1.82
CA THR A 45 -8.05 13.98 2.38
C THR A 45 -6.82 13.43 1.63
N ALA A 46 -6.38 14.07 0.54
CA ALA A 46 -5.31 13.54 -0.32
C ALA A 46 -3.93 13.70 0.32
N GLU A 47 -3.67 14.75 1.09
CA GLU A 47 -2.35 14.95 1.70
C GLU A 47 -1.97 13.81 2.64
N GLN A 48 -2.86 13.41 3.54
CA GLN A 48 -2.64 12.29 4.46
C GLN A 48 -2.49 10.97 3.71
N LEU A 49 -3.32 10.73 2.69
CA LEU A 49 -3.22 9.54 1.84
C LEU A 49 -1.87 9.49 1.09
N ILE A 50 -1.43 10.62 0.52
CA ILE A 50 -0.14 10.75 -0.16
C ILE A 50 1.01 10.49 0.82
N GLU A 51 0.93 10.98 2.06
CA GLU A 51 1.92 10.71 3.10
C GLU A 51 2.02 9.22 3.43
N THR A 52 0.88 8.53 3.60
CA THR A 52 0.89 7.07 3.85
C THR A 52 1.43 6.30 2.64
N ILE A 53 1.05 6.67 1.41
CA ILE A 53 1.59 6.05 0.19
C ILE A 53 3.11 6.25 0.12
N ARG A 54 3.62 7.45 0.42
CA ARG A 54 5.07 7.73 0.46
C ARG A 54 5.79 6.91 1.52
N SER A 55 5.26 6.85 2.74
CA SER A 55 5.82 6.01 3.82
C SER A 55 5.88 4.54 3.40
N THR A 56 4.82 4.04 2.76
CA THR A 56 4.78 2.67 2.24
C THR A 56 5.86 2.43 1.18
N ILE A 57 6.05 3.36 0.24
CA ILE A 57 7.12 3.28 -0.78
C ILE A 57 8.50 3.28 -0.11
N GLU A 58 8.77 4.17 0.85
CA GLU A 58 10.06 4.23 1.56
C GLU A 58 10.38 2.92 2.27
N LYS A 59 9.38 2.25 2.85
CA LYS A 59 9.52 0.95 3.49
C LYS A 59 9.71 -0.17 2.45
N LEU A 60 8.96 -0.16 1.34
CA LEU A 60 9.12 -1.10 0.24
C LEU A 60 10.52 -1.03 -0.40
N LEU A 61 11.12 0.16 -0.46
CA LEU A 61 12.49 0.34 -0.95
C LEU A 61 13.57 -0.29 -0.04
N GLN A 62 13.25 -0.56 1.22
CA GLN A 62 14.16 -1.15 2.20
C GLN A 62 14.10 -2.68 2.27
N ILE A 63 13.16 -3.31 1.56
CA ILE A 63 12.94 -4.76 1.59
C ILE A 63 13.22 -5.39 0.23
N GLU A 64 13.50 -6.70 0.27
CA GLU A 64 13.66 -7.54 -0.92
C GLU A 64 12.33 -8.17 -1.32
N ASP A 65 12.25 -8.62 -2.57
CA ASP A 65 11.08 -9.30 -3.14
C ASP A 65 10.64 -10.52 -2.33
N GLU A 66 11.58 -11.28 -1.74
CA GLU A 66 11.27 -12.45 -0.89
C GLU A 66 10.41 -12.06 0.31
N TYR A 67 10.70 -10.92 0.96
CA TYR A 67 9.89 -10.44 2.07
C TYR A 67 8.56 -9.87 1.58
N PHE A 68 8.56 -9.15 0.46
CA PHE A 68 7.33 -8.65 -0.15
C PHE A 68 6.32 -9.77 -0.45
N TYR A 69 6.75 -10.87 -1.07
CA TYR A 69 5.88 -12.02 -1.34
C TYR A 69 5.44 -12.79 -0.09
N SER A 70 6.09 -12.56 1.05
CA SER A 70 5.70 -13.16 2.33
C SER A 70 4.59 -12.38 3.06
N LEU A 71 4.26 -11.17 2.60
CA LEU A 71 3.21 -10.34 3.19
C LEU A 71 1.82 -10.92 2.87
N ASP A 72 0.98 -11.07 3.90
CA ASP A 72 -0.42 -11.45 3.72
C ASP A 72 -1.27 -10.23 3.34
N LEU A 73 -1.16 -9.80 2.09
CA LEU A 73 -1.95 -8.69 1.56
C LEU A 73 -3.42 -9.06 1.36
N THR A 74 -3.72 -10.36 1.20
CA THR A 74 -5.09 -10.82 0.96
C THR A 74 -6.02 -10.53 2.12
N SER A 75 -5.53 -10.60 3.37
CA SER A 75 -6.30 -10.25 4.56
C SER A 75 -6.79 -8.80 4.61
N TYR A 76 -6.19 -7.91 3.80
CA TYR A 76 -6.54 -6.47 3.74
C TYR A 76 -7.45 -6.11 2.56
N LEU A 77 -7.76 -7.08 1.68
CA LEU A 77 -8.70 -6.90 0.56
C LEU A 77 -10.14 -7.33 0.90
N TYR A 78 -10.35 -7.99 2.05
CA TYR A 78 -11.67 -8.46 2.48
C TYR A 78 -12.39 -7.43 3.35
N GLU A 79 -13.28 -6.67 2.73
CA GLU A 79 -14.49 -6.15 3.38
C GLU A 79 -15.66 -6.28 2.41
N GLU A 80 -16.16 -7.50 2.18
CA GLU A 80 -17.48 -7.75 1.55
C GLU A 80 -17.80 -9.26 1.56
N ASP A 81 -18.03 -9.88 2.74
CA ASP A 81 -18.70 -11.21 2.82
C ASP A 81 -19.30 -11.53 4.21
N GLU A 82 -19.57 -10.53 5.05
CA GLU A 82 -20.35 -10.69 6.31
C GLU A 82 -21.67 -9.90 6.30
N ALA A 83 -22.37 -9.85 5.16
CA ALA A 83 -23.73 -9.31 5.10
C ALA A 83 -24.76 -10.23 4.42
N ASP A 84 -24.43 -11.51 4.15
CA ASP A 84 -25.40 -12.51 3.65
C ASP A 84 -25.24 -13.90 4.33
N ALA A 85 -24.88 -13.93 5.62
CA ALA A 85 -24.99 -15.14 6.44
C ALA A 85 -26.44 -15.30 6.97
N TYR A 86 -27.29 -15.93 6.14
CA TYR A 86 -28.58 -16.61 6.42
C TYR A 86 -29.61 -15.98 7.36
#